data_AF-A0A4Q6BR58-F1
#
_entry.id   AF-A0A4Q6BR58-F1
#
_cell.length_a   1.000
_cell.length_b   1.000
_cell.length_c   1.000
_cell.angle_alpha   90.00
_cell.angle_beta   90.00
_cell.angle_gamma   90.00
#
_symmetry.space_group_name_H-M   'P 1'
#
loop_
_entity.id
_entity.type
_entity.pdbx_description
1 polymer ?
#
loop_
_entity_poly.entity_id
_entity_poly.type
_entity_poly.pdbx_seq_one_letter_code
_entity_poly.pdbx_strand_id
1 'polypeptide(L)'
;MKNLIALALLVFTLVSGSQANALKVTGPRSVRIRVLSYNIKGLPAFINPSYDVSRYSDIGKILAARKAKGTAPDIVLLQESFDAPTVDLRRAAKYPYEFAGPSSTKIINSGLFVLSDFPI
;
A
#
# COMPACT_ATOMS: atom_id res chain seq x y z
N MET A 1 77.24 17.31 24.42
CA MET A 1 76.32 17.94 23.46
C MET A 1 75.26 16.90 23.12
N LYS A 2 74.10 17.00 23.77
CA LYS A 2 72.79 17.29 23.16
C LYS A 2 72.14 16.07 22.46
N ASN A 3 71.29 15.42 23.27
CA ASN A 3 70.14 14.59 22.94
C ASN A 3 69.46 14.99 21.63
N LEU A 4 68.95 14.03 20.86
CA LEU A 4 67.68 14.21 20.15
C LEU A 4 66.94 12.88 19.98
N ILE A 5 65.75 12.88 20.58
CA ILE A 5 64.68 11.88 20.55
C ILE A 5 63.81 12.16 19.30
N ALA A 6 63.02 11.15 18.91
CA ALA A 6 61.66 11.23 18.34
C ALA A 6 61.56 10.81 16.86
N LEU A 7 60.51 10.14 16.38
CA LEU A 7 59.39 9.40 16.98
C LEU A 7 58.63 8.88 15.74
N ALA A 8 58.48 7.56 15.59
CA ALA A 8 57.66 6.99 14.53
C ALA A 8 56.17 7.22 14.87
N LEU A 9 55.46 8.02 14.07
CA LEU A 9 54.00 8.05 14.08
C LEU A 9 53.50 7.24 12.89
N LEU A 10 53.10 5.99 13.13
CA LEU A 10 52.24 5.24 12.23
C LEU A 10 50.82 5.33 12.78
N VAL A 11 50.01 6.20 12.16
CA VAL A 11 48.60 6.36 12.51
C VAL A 11 47.83 5.15 11.99
N PHE A 12 47.53 4.19 12.85
CA PHE A 12 46.52 3.16 12.56
C PHE A 12 45.14 3.78 12.78
N THR A 13 44.46 4.15 11.70
CA THR A 13 43.01 4.38 11.75
C THR A 13 42.32 3.04 11.94
N LEU A 14 41.90 2.76 13.18
CA LEU A 14 40.91 1.74 13.49
C LEU A 14 39.59 2.14 12.82
N VAL A 15 39.35 1.64 11.61
CA VAL A 15 37.98 1.49 11.11
C VAL A 15 37.37 0.39 11.97
N SER A 16 36.70 0.79 13.05
CA SER A 16 35.76 -0.06 13.76
C SER A 16 34.62 -0.38 12.81
N GLY A 17 34.85 -1.34 11.92
CA GLY A 17 33.80 -2.09 11.26
C GLY A 17 33.03 -2.78 12.36
N SER A 18 32.04 -2.09 12.90
CA SER A 18 30.98 -2.71 13.67
C SER A 18 30.28 -3.65 12.69
N GLN A 19 30.79 -4.88 12.59
CA GLN A 19 30.02 -6.00 12.10
C GLN A 19 28.89 -6.14 13.12
N ALA A 20 27.85 -5.34 12.93
CA ALA A 20 26.55 -5.66 13.44
C ALA A 20 26.30 -7.07 12.93
N ASN A 21 26.43 -8.04 13.84
CA ASN A 21 25.92 -9.38 13.64
C ASN A 21 24.45 -9.19 13.28
N ALA A 22 24.17 -9.11 11.98
CA ALA A 22 22.84 -9.24 11.45
C ALA A 22 22.45 -10.66 11.86
N LEU A 23 21.67 -10.75 12.94
CA LEU A 23 21.14 -12.00 13.44
C LEU A 23 20.61 -12.77 12.23
N LYS A 24 21.23 -13.92 11.96
CA LYS A 24 20.83 -14.79 10.87
C LYS A 24 19.48 -15.34 11.26
N VAL A 25 18.40 -14.69 10.81
CA VAL A 25 17.03 -15.13 11.09
C VAL A 25 16.82 -16.46 10.36
N THR A 26 17.12 -17.55 11.04
CA THR A 26 16.87 -18.93 10.58
C THR A 26 15.55 -19.38 11.17
N GLY A 27 14.48 -19.06 10.46
CA GLY A 27 13.11 -19.51 10.71
C GLY A 27 12.27 -19.27 9.46
N PRO A 28 11.08 -19.88 9.32
CA PRO A 28 10.20 -19.57 8.22
C PRO A 28 9.88 -18.08 8.23
N ARG A 29 10.19 -17.36 7.14
CA ARG A 29 9.68 -16.00 6.96
C ARG A 29 8.17 -16.09 6.76
N SER A 30 7.40 -15.61 7.74
CA SER A 30 5.95 -15.49 7.61
C SER A 30 5.58 -14.03 7.37
N VAL A 31 4.65 -13.82 6.43
CA VAL A 31 4.06 -12.51 6.14
C VAL A 31 2.55 -12.65 6.33
N ARG A 32 1.94 -11.68 7.00
CA ARG A 32 0.48 -11.60 7.11
C ARG A 32 -0.03 -10.55 6.13
N ILE A 33 -1.04 -10.92 5.34
CA ILE A 33 -1.74 -10.03 4.43
C ILE A 33 -3.23 -10.10 4.76
N ARG A 34 -3.88 -8.95 4.89
CA ARG A 34 -5.33 -8.80 5.03
C ARG A 34 -5.91 -8.42 3.68
N VAL A 35 -6.79 -9.28 3.18
CA VAL A 35 -7.44 -9.07 1.88
C VAL A 35 -8.93 -8.86 2.11
N LEU A 36 -9.48 -7.85 1.46
CA LEU A 36 -10.92 -7.63 1.37
C LEU A 36 -11.37 -7.85 -0.08
N SER A 37 -12.39 -8.68 -0.27
CA SER A 37 -13.13 -8.76 -1.53
C SER A 37 -14.52 -8.20 -1.30
N TYR A 38 -14.92 -7.19 -2.08
CA TYR A 38 -16.14 -6.44 -1.81
C TYR A 38 -16.86 -5.95 -3.07
N ASN A 39 -18.06 -6.48 -3.29
CA ASN A 39 -18.98 -5.99 -4.30
C ASN A 39 -19.72 -4.77 -3.76
N ILE A 40 -19.43 -3.61 -4.35
CA ILE A 40 -19.96 -2.33 -3.89
C ILE A 40 -21.27 -1.95 -4.58
N LYS A 41 -21.86 -2.78 -5.46
CA LYS A 41 -23.07 -2.47 -6.21
C LYS A 41 -23.01 -1.09 -6.89
N GLY A 42 -21.89 -0.76 -7.52
CA GLY A 42 -21.61 0.52 -8.17
C GLY A 42 -22.18 0.64 -9.57
N LEU A 43 -23.42 0.18 -9.77
CA LEU A 43 -24.10 0.24 -11.06
C LEU A 43 -24.47 1.69 -11.43
N PRO A 44 -24.48 2.04 -12.72
CA PRO A 44 -24.89 3.37 -13.15
C PRO A 44 -26.30 3.73 -12.69
N ALA A 45 -26.53 4.99 -12.33
CA ALA A 45 -27.82 5.47 -11.83
C ALA A 45 -29.01 5.19 -12.78
N PHE A 46 -28.80 5.13 -14.09
CA PHE A 46 -29.87 4.79 -15.05
C PHE A 46 -30.33 3.31 -14.96
N ILE A 47 -29.50 2.42 -14.41
CA ILE A 47 -29.87 1.02 -14.14
C ILE A 47 -30.60 0.92 -12.81
N ASN A 48 -30.19 1.70 -11.80
CA ASN A 48 -30.89 1.74 -10.51
C ASN A 48 -30.78 3.15 -9.87
N PRO A 49 -31.78 4.01 -10.07
CA PRO A 49 -31.75 5.40 -9.62
C PRO A 49 -31.99 5.56 -8.11
N SER A 50 -32.37 4.47 -7.41
CA SER A 50 -32.66 4.50 -5.97
C SER A 50 -31.41 4.28 -5.11
N TYR A 51 -30.22 4.07 -5.70
CA TYR A 51 -29.00 3.92 -4.93
C TYR A 51 -28.52 5.24 -4.36
N ASP A 52 -28.27 5.23 -3.05
CA ASP A 52 -27.54 6.30 -2.39
C ASP A 52 -26.07 6.27 -2.85
N VAL A 53 -25.67 7.25 -3.65
CA VAL A 53 -24.29 7.39 -4.15
C VAL A 53 -23.32 7.92 -3.09
N SER A 54 -23.82 8.51 -1.99
CA SER A 54 -22.97 9.07 -0.93
C SER A 54 -22.15 7.99 -0.22
N ARG A 55 -22.68 6.76 -0.17
CA ARG A 55 -22.03 5.59 0.44
C ARG A 55 -20.65 5.27 -0.14
N TYR A 56 -20.39 5.60 -1.41
CA TYR A 56 -19.07 5.34 -2.01
C TYR A 56 -18.00 6.20 -1.34
N SER A 57 -18.31 7.47 -1.08
CA SER A 57 -17.45 8.37 -0.30
C SER A 57 -17.22 7.81 1.10
N ASP A 58 -18.27 7.29 1.74
CA ASP A 58 -18.17 6.75 3.09
C ASP A 58 -17.33 5.47 3.15
N ILE A 59 -17.46 4.55 2.19
CA ILE A 59 -16.60 3.38 2.09
C ILE A 59 -15.13 3.81 2.00
N GLY A 60 -14.82 4.80 1.15
CA GLY A 60 -13.46 5.33 1.03
C GLY A 60 -12.94 5.94 2.33
N LYS A 61 -13.73 6.80 2.99
CA LYS A 61 -13.37 7.40 4.29
C LYS A 61 -13.17 6.35 5.37
N ILE A 62 -14.00 5.32 5.43
CA ILE A 62 -13.88 4.20 6.38
C ILE A 62 -12.56 3.46 6.14
N LEU A 63 -12.22 3.15 4.88
CA LEU A 63 -10.94 2.50 4.55
C LEU A 63 -9.75 3.37 5.01
N ALA A 64 -9.73 4.65 4.68
CA ALA A 64 -8.67 5.56 5.11
C ALA A 64 -8.58 5.71 6.64
N ALA A 65 -9.71 5.81 7.33
CA ALA A 65 -9.74 5.85 8.79
C ALA A 65 -9.19 4.55 9.41
N ARG A 66 -9.48 3.40 8.81
CA ARG A 66 -8.89 2.12 9.21
C ARG A 66 -7.40 2.05 8.94
N LYS A 67 -6.91 2.67 7.85
CA LYS A 67 -5.45 2.76 7.57
C LYS A 67 -4.75 3.54 8.66
N ALA A 68 -5.28 4.71 9.03
CA ALA A 68 -4.73 5.51 10.13
C ALA A 68 -4.70 4.75 11.47
N LYS A 69 -5.61 3.79 11.67
CA LYS A 69 -5.67 2.91 12.85
C LYS A 69 -4.86 1.61 12.71
N GLY A 70 -4.19 1.36 11.58
CA GLY A 70 -3.47 0.11 11.33
C GLY A 70 -4.37 -1.13 11.16
N THR A 71 -5.67 -0.96 10.90
CA THR A 71 -6.67 -2.04 10.83
C THR A 71 -7.31 -2.23 9.44
N ALA A 72 -6.90 -1.45 8.44
CA ALA A 72 -7.38 -1.60 7.07
C ALA A 72 -6.92 -2.93 6.44
N PRO A 73 -7.62 -3.44 5.42
CA PRO A 73 -7.05 -4.44 4.52
C PRO A 73 -5.79 -3.88 3.85
N ASP A 74 -4.80 -4.74 3.59
CA ASP A 74 -3.60 -4.36 2.85
C ASP A 74 -3.87 -4.40 1.33
N ILE A 75 -4.85 -5.23 0.91
CA ILE A 75 -5.35 -5.33 -0.46
C ILE A 75 -6.88 -5.31 -0.44
N VAL A 76 -7.50 -4.52 -1.33
CA VAL A 76 -8.95 -4.47 -1.55
C VAL A 76 -9.26 -4.79 -3.01
N LEU A 77 -10.13 -5.77 -3.22
CA LEU A 77 -10.68 -6.15 -4.51
C LEU A 77 -12.13 -5.63 -4.59
N LEU A 78 -12.35 -4.62 -5.43
CA LEU A 78 -13.67 -4.04 -5.65
C LEU A 78 -14.34 -4.69 -6.84
N GLN A 79 -15.62 -5.05 -6.69
CA GLN A 79 -16.49 -5.47 -7.80
C GLN A 79 -17.67 -4.52 -7.99
N GLU A 80 -18.16 -4.48 -9.22
CA GLU A 80 -19.22 -3.58 -9.69
C GLU A 80 -18.90 -2.09 -9.52
N SER A 81 -17.63 -1.68 -9.55
CA SER A 81 -17.22 -0.27 -9.45
C SER A 81 -17.33 0.47 -10.81
N PHE A 82 -18.52 0.47 -11.42
CA PHE A 82 -18.72 0.99 -12.78
C PHE A 82 -18.91 2.51 -12.81
N ASP A 83 -19.70 3.04 -11.88
CA ASP A 83 -20.20 4.42 -11.93
C ASP A 83 -19.18 5.48 -11.50
N ALA A 84 -19.32 6.71 -11.99
CA ALA A 84 -18.41 7.82 -11.69
C ALA A 84 -18.22 8.11 -10.18
N PRO A 85 -19.26 8.03 -9.33
CA PRO A 85 -19.11 8.18 -7.88
C PRO A 85 -18.21 7.14 -7.22
N THR A 86 -17.99 5.98 -7.86
CA THR A 86 -17.07 4.96 -7.33
C THR A 86 -15.60 5.38 -7.44
N VAL A 87 -15.29 6.38 -8.26
CA VAL A 87 -13.97 7.04 -8.30
C VAL A 87 -13.68 7.74 -6.97
N ASP A 88 -14.69 8.36 -6.35
CA ASP A 88 -14.52 9.09 -5.10
C ASP A 88 -14.18 8.15 -3.94
N LEU A 89 -14.75 6.94 -3.93
CA LEU A 89 -14.35 5.87 -3.02
C LEU A 89 -12.85 5.61 -3.11
N ARG A 90 -12.35 5.33 -4.33
CA ARG A 90 -10.95 4.94 -4.56
C ARG A 90 -9.98 6.06 -4.15
N ARG A 91 -10.30 7.30 -4.50
CA ARG A 91 -9.53 8.50 -4.09
C ARG A 91 -9.55 8.74 -2.58
N ALA A 92 -10.69 8.50 -1.94
CA ALA A 92 -10.85 8.68 -0.50
C ALA A 92 -10.19 7.55 0.30
N ALA A 93 -10.04 6.34 -0.25
CA ALA A 93 -9.46 5.17 0.44
C ALA A 93 -7.95 5.27 0.71
N LYS A 94 -7.24 6.15 0.00
CA LYS A 94 -5.79 6.43 0.18
C LYS A 94 -4.87 5.22 0.06
N TYR A 95 -5.17 4.29 -0.85
CA TYR A 95 -4.20 3.28 -1.26
C TYR A 95 -3.20 3.87 -2.25
N PRO A 96 -1.89 3.60 -2.11
CA PRO A 96 -0.86 4.14 -3.00
C PRO A 96 -0.89 3.53 -4.40
N TYR A 97 -1.40 2.30 -4.54
CA TYR A 97 -1.50 1.62 -5.82
C TYR A 97 -2.95 1.27 -6.14
N GLU A 98 -3.32 1.50 -7.39
CA GLU A 98 -4.62 1.13 -7.96
C GLU A 98 -4.41 0.49 -9.32
N PHE A 99 -5.15 -0.58 -9.61
CA PHE A 99 -5.19 -1.19 -10.93
C PHE A 99 -6.63 -1.49 -11.34
N ALA A 100 -7.00 -1.13 -12.58
CA ALA A 100 -8.27 -1.51 -13.17
C ALA A 100 -8.17 -2.95 -13.70
N GLY A 101 -9.16 -3.78 -13.38
CA GLY A 101 -9.23 -5.16 -13.87
C GLY A 101 -9.29 -5.26 -15.40
N PRO A 102 -9.24 -6.48 -15.96
CA PRO A 102 -9.13 -6.71 -17.40
C PRO A 102 -10.13 -5.88 -18.20
N SER A 103 -9.70 -5.36 -19.35
CA SER A 103 -10.58 -4.54 -20.19
C SER A 103 -11.76 -5.38 -20.66
N SER A 104 -12.98 -5.02 -20.26
CA SER A 104 -14.16 -5.36 -21.04
C SER A 104 -14.21 -4.50 -22.29
N THR A 105 -15.14 -4.81 -23.20
CA THR A 105 -15.34 -4.10 -24.47
C THR A 105 -15.25 -2.57 -24.31
N LYS A 106 -14.77 -1.85 -25.34
CA LYS A 106 -14.45 -0.40 -25.34
C LYS A 106 -15.51 0.55 -24.74
N ILE A 107 -16.74 0.09 -24.52
CA ILE A 107 -17.89 0.89 -24.10
C ILE A 107 -18.02 0.96 -22.56
N ILE A 108 -17.54 -0.03 -21.80
CA ILE A 108 -17.73 -0.08 -20.34
C ILE A 108 -16.52 -0.73 -19.68
N ASN A 109 -16.02 -0.19 -18.57
CA ASN A 109 -15.00 -0.85 -17.75
C ASN A 109 -15.56 -2.14 -17.12
N SER A 110 -14.70 -3.02 -16.62
CA SER A 110 -15.13 -4.31 -16.05
C SER A 110 -15.78 -4.19 -14.66
N GLY A 111 -15.80 -2.99 -14.07
CA GLY A 111 -16.24 -2.76 -12.70
C GLY A 111 -15.30 -3.39 -11.66
N LEU A 112 -14.14 -3.87 -12.08
CA LEU A 112 -13.16 -4.52 -11.22
C LEU A 112 -11.99 -3.58 -10.95
N PHE A 113 -11.63 -3.41 -9.69
CA PHE A 113 -10.46 -2.63 -9.29
C PHE A 113 -9.73 -3.31 -8.15
N VAL A 114 -8.40 -3.17 -8.15
CA VAL A 114 -7.52 -3.56 -7.05
C VAL A 114 -6.98 -2.27 -6.43
N LEU A 115 -7.10 -2.14 -5.11
CA LEU A 115 -6.41 -1.13 -4.31
C LEU A 115 -5.38 -1.85 -3.42
N SER A 116 -4.15 -1.35 -3.37
CA SER A 116 -3.05 -2.05 -2.71
C SER A 116 -2.09 -1.11 -2.00
N ASP A 117 -1.60 -1.54 -0.83
CA ASP A 117 -0.44 -0.94 -0.15
C ASP A 117 0.91 -1.37 -0.76
N PHE A 118 0.88 -2.38 -1.62
CA PHE A 118 2.05 -2.92 -2.31
C PHE A 118 2.02 -2.58 -3.81
N PRO A 119 3.20 -2.38 -4.45
CA PRO A 119 3.28 -2.16 -5.89
C PRO A 119 2.55 -3.23 -6.70
N ILE A 120 1.91 -2.82 -7.79
CA ILE A 120 1.19 -3.68 -8.75
C ILE A 120 1.90 -3.59 -10.11
#